data_AF-A0A1G8XM90-F1
#
_entry.id   AF-A0A1G8XM90-F1
#
_cell.length_a   1.000
_cell.length_b   1.000
_cell.length_c   1.000
_cell.angle_alpha   90.00
_cell.angle_beta   90.00
_cell.angle_gamma   90.00
#
_symmetry.space_group_name_H-M   'P 1'
#
loop_
_entity.id
_entity.type
_entity.pdbx_description
1 polymer ?
#
loop_
_entity_poly.entity_id
_entity_poly.type
_entity_poly.pdbx_seq_one_letter_code
_entity_poly.pdbx_strand_id
1 'polypeptide(L)'
;MAREPIEDAYSRARRDPGFLEAVRRDYRGRHDALHALWWLEHPTEPAPDGTPSPLQELRELQRRVFSADGGSLGDPDATRSISELQAEASAERGAIEDAVAAASEGRAPGLESLFPAEGPLGGAVDSPGAAGTATAGASKRTRKVVVLVGIVAAAAGVVAGTQFAGARVEAAPPASLTPAVTAKVTCDQMTDVVTILMNAAISRAETRTTEQEWQGAAALAARVLDRVDTAEGTTLARRIAELRVVMSTVDPTEVTPDGLSFRESSTWNLALHGVFTACDAAGTPFVVQAWTGG
;
A
#
# COMPACT_ATOMS: atom_id res chain seq x y z
N MET A 1 -18.74 9.61 28.57
CA MET A 1 -18.68 10.72 27.59
C MET A 1 -18.76 10.09 26.21
N ALA A 2 -19.84 10.35 25.48
CA ALA A 2 -19.98 9.85 24.11
C ALA A 2 -18.98 10.59 23.22
N ARG A 3 -18.09 9.85 22.56
CA ARG A 3 -17.20 10.38 21.53
C ARG A 3 -18.11 10.84 20.38
N GLU A 4 -18.09 12.13 20.04
CA GLU A 4 -18.81 12.61 18.86
C GLU A 4 -18.37 11.78 17.64
N PRO A 5 -19.30 11.36 16.77
CA PRO A 5 -18.94 10.65 15.55
C PRO A 5 -18.04 11.58 14.73
N ILE A 6 -16.83 11.10 14.41
CA ILE A 6 -15.93 11.78 13.48
C ILE A 6 -16.70 11.90 12.17
N GLU A 7 -17.00 13.13 11.75
CA GLU A 7 -17.71 13.41 10.50
C GLU A 7 -16.88 12.89 9.33
N ASP A 8 -17.47 12.00 8.51
CA ASP A 8 -16.79 11.43 7.36
C ASP A 8 -16.57 12.49 6.25
N ALA A 9 -15.48 12.33 5.50
CA ALA A 9 -15.04 13.33 4.52
C ALA A 9 -16.08 13.54 3.40
N TYR A 10 -16.84 12.51 3.04
CA TYR A 10 -17.89 12.59 2.03
C TYR A 10 -19.07 13.44 2.52
N SER A 11 -19.59 13.18 3.72
CA SER A 11 -20.64 13.97 4.37
C SER A 11 -20.24 15.43 4.53
N ARG A 12 -18.96 15.70 4.85
CA ARG A 12 -18.41 17.05 4.92
C ARG A 12 -18.41 17.73 3.55
N ALA A 13 -17.92 17.07 2.52
CA ALA A 13 -17.89 17.62 1.16
C ALA A 13 -19.27 17.95 0.59
N ARG A 14 -20.31 17.22 1.02
CA ARG A 14 -21.70 17.55 0.66
C ARG A 14 -22.24 18.81 1.33
N ARG A 15 -21.73 19.17 2.52
CA ARG A 15 -22.18 20.32 3.31
C ARG A 15 -21.32 21.56 3.14
N ASP A 16 -20.03 21.38 2.83
CA ASP A 16 -19.03 22.44 2.68
C ASP A 16 -18.47 22.43 1.25
N PRO A 17 -19.04 23.25 0.34
CA PRO A 17 -18.54 23.37 -1.02
C PRO A 17 -17.07 23.82 -1.09
N GLY A 18 -16.60 24.62 -0.13
CA GLY A 18 -15.21 25.08 -0.08
C GLY A 18 -14.24 23.94 0.23
N PHE A 19 -14.65 23.01 1.11
CA PHE A 19 -13.88 21.78 1.34
C PHE A 19 -13.82 20.90 0.08
N LEU A 20 -14.94 20.72 -0.62
CA LEU A 20 -14.96 19.95 -1.87
C LEU A 20 -14.08 20.59 -2.96
N GLU A 21 -14.09 21.91 -3.09
CA GLU A 21 -13.19 22.63 -4.02
C GLU A 21 -11.72 22.46 -3.66
N ALA A 22 -11.37 22.52 -2.36
CA ALA A 22 -10.00 22.28 -1.90
C ALA A 22 -9.55 20.85 -2.21
N VAL A 23 -10.39 19.84 -1.93
CA VAL A 23 -10.12 18.45 -2.30
C VAL A 23 -9.93 18.31 -3.81
N ARG A 24 -10.83 18.86 -4.63
CA ARG A 24 -10.74 18.81 -6.11
C ARG A 24 -9.47 19.43 -6.66
N ARG A 25 -8.95 20.48 -6.03
CA ARG A 25 -7.71 21.15 -6.47
C ARG A 25 -6.48 20.26 -6.29
N ASP A 26 -6.44 19.53 -5.18
CA ASP A 26 -5.27 18.78 -4.75
C ASP A 26 -5.33 17.30 -5.14
N TYR A 27 -6.53 16.77 -5.40
CA TYR A 27 -6.77 15.42 -5.86
C TYR A 27 -6.20 15.16 -7.28
N ARG A 28 -5.47 14.04 -7.39
CA ARG A 28 -4.75 13.61 -8.60
C ARG A 28 -5.22 12.26 -9.15
N GLY A 29 -6.28 11.71 -8.58
CA GLY A 29 -6.88 10.46 -9.04
C GLY A 29 -7.64 10.63 -10.36
N ARG A 30 -8.18 9.53 -10.87
CA ARG A 30 -8.82 9.47 -12.19
C ARG A 30 -10.33 9.67 -12.17
N HIS A 31 -10.94 9.52 -11.01
CA HIS A 31 -12.39 9.54 -10.86
C HIS A 31 -12.90 10.92 -10.45
N ASP A 32 -14.22 11.09 -10.32
CA ASP A 32 -14.74 12.31 -9.70
C ASP A 32 -14.37 12.32 -8.20
N ALA A 33 -13.91 13.47 -7.70
CA ALA A 33 -13.48 13.60 -6.31
C ALA A 33 -14.60 13.22 -5.31
N LEU A 34 -15.87 13.46 -5.63
CA LEU A 34 -16.98 13.11 -4.76
C LEU A 34 -17.21 11.59 -4.73
N HIS A 35 -16.98 10.89 -5.84
CA HIS A 35 -17.00 9.42 -5.89
C HIS A 35 -15.82 8.83 -5.12
N ALA A 36 -14.62 9.38 -5.29
CA ALA A 36 -13.43 8.96 -4.55
C ALA A 36 -13.62 9.14 -3.03
N LEU A 37 -14.22 10.26 -2.60
CA LEU A 37 -14.57 10.48 -1.19
C LEU A 37 -15.59 9.47 -0.67
N TRP A 38 -16.60 9.11 -1.47
CA TRP A 38 -17.57 8.07 -1.10
C TRP A 38 -16.89 6.72 -0.90
N TRP A 39 -15.98 6.33 -1.81
CA TRP A 39 -15.30 5.04 -1.77
C TRP A 39 -14.24 4.91 -0.67
N LEU A 40 -13.86 5.99 0.00
CA LEU A 40 -13.07 5.89 1.23
C LEU A 40 -13.84 5.14 2.33
N GLU A 41 -15.12 5.45 2.47
CA GLU A 41 -16.01 4.83 3.47
C GLU A 41 -16.73 3.59 2.92
N HIS A 42 -17.06 3.61 1.63
CA HIS A 42 -17.82 2.57 0.93
C HIS A 42 -17.00 1.93 -0.21
N PRO A 43 -15.88 1.27 0.09
CA PRO A 43 -14.88 0.88 -0.91
C PRO A 43 -15.41 -0.07 -1.99
N THR A 44 -16.41 -0.88 -1.68
CA THR A 44 -16.94 -1.91 -2.59
C THR A 44 -18.35 -1.62 -3.08
N GLU A 45 -18.91 -0.46 -2.73
CA GLU A 45 -20.24 -0.04 -3.17
C GLU A 45 -20.11 0.94 -4.34
N PRO A 46 -21.08 0.93 -5.28
CA PRO A 46 -21.15 1.97 -6.28
C PRO A 46 -21.33 3.34 -5.62
N ALA A 47 -20.87 4.40 -6.29
CA ALA A 47 -21.19 5.76 -5.92
C ALA A 47 -22.72 5.99 -6.00
N PRO A 48 -23.27 7.02 -5.34
CA PRO A 48 -24.72 7.26 -5.31
C PRO A 48 -25.38 7.47 -6.68
N ASP A 49 -24.61 7.82 -7.72
CA ASP A 49 -25.10 7.93 -9.10
C ASP A 49 -25.06 6.59 -9.87
N GLY A 50 -24.60 5.52 -9.24
CA GLY A 50 -24.45 4.18 -9.80
C GLY A 50 -23.06 3.89 -10.40
N THR A 51 -22.13 4.84 -10.38
CA THR A 51 -20.76 4.61 -10.88
C THR A 51 -20.07 3.51 -10.05
N PRO A 52 -19.60 2.42 -10.65
CA PRO A 52 -18.97 1.33 -9.90
C PRO A 52 -17.63 1.79 -9.28
N SER A 53 -17.29 1.24 -8.12
CA SER A 53 -15.97 1.47 -7.52
C SER A 53 -14.90 0.60 -8.18
N PRO A 54 -13.62 1.02 -8.20
CA PRO A 54 -12.53 0.18 -8.69
C PRO A 54 -12.47 -1.20 -8.02
N LEU A 55 -12.80 -1.29 -6.72
CA LEU A 55 -12.81 -2.56 -6.00
C LEU A 55 -14.05 -3.40 -6.31
N GLN A 56 -15.18 -2.78 -6.67
CA GLN A 56 -16.34 -3.50 -7.19
C GLN A 56 -16.00 -4.13 -8.54
N GLU A 57 -15.42 -3.37 -9.47
CA GLU A 57 -15.00 -3.86 -10.79
C GLU A 57 -13.99 -5.01 -10.65
N LEU A 58 -13.02 -4.87 -9.74
CA LEU A 58 -12.06 -5.92 -9.42
C LEU A 58 -12.76 -7.20 -8.94
N ARG A 59 -13.73 -7.10 -8.01
CA ARG A 59 -14.49 -8.25 -7.52
C ARG A 59 -15.30 -8.92 -8.62
N GLU A 60 -15.92 -8.13 -9.49
CA GLU A 60 -16.67 -8.67 -10.63
C GLU A 60 -15.74 -9.39 -11.62
N LEU A 61 -14.57 -8.82 -11.90
CA LEU A 61 -13.55 -9.45 -12.73
C LEU A 61 -13.05 -10.75 -12.11
N GLN A 62 -12.69 -10.75 -10.83
CA GLN A 62 -12.29 -11.95 -10.10
C GLN A 62 -13.38 -13.01 -10.13
N ARG A 63 -14.64 -12.63 -9.87
CA ARG A 63 -15.77 -13.57 -9.94
C ARG A 63 -15.91 -14.21 -11.31
N ARG A 64 -15.75 -13.43 -12.39
CA ARG A 64 -15.77 -13.99 -13.76
C ARG A 64 -14.63 -14.98 -13.98
N VAL A 65 -13.41 -14.62 -13.60
CA VAL A 65 -12.21 -15.47 -13.76
C VAL A 65 -12.30 -16.77 -12.98
N PHE A 66 -12.80 -16.72 -11.74
CA PHE A 66 -12.85 -17.86 -10.81
C PHE A 66 -14.21 -18.58 -10.79
N SER A 67 -15.15 -18.23 -11.67
CA SER A 67 -16.42 -18.96 -11.80
C SER A 67 -16.23 -20.36 -12.40
N ALA A 68 -17.17 -21.28 -12.16
CA ALA A 68 -17.10 -22.66 -12.66
C ALA A 68 -17.10 -22.74 -14.21
N ASP A 69 -17.58 -21.70 -14.88
CA ASP A 69 -17.50 -21.52 -16.34
C ASP A 69 -16.17 -20.87 -16.79
N GLY A 70 -15.18 -20.81 -15.89
CA GLY A 70 -13.94 -20.05 -15.97
C GLY A 70 -13.00 -20.48 -17.09
N GLY A 71 -13.34 -20.10 -18.33
CA GLY A 71 -12.46 -20.20 -19.49
C GLY A 71 -11.22 -19.28 -19.43
N SER A 72 -11.10 -18.46 -18.39
CA SER A 72 -10.03 -17.48 -18.19
C SER A 72 -9.00 -17.89 -17.12
N LEU A 73 -9.13 -19.07 -16.52
CA LEU A 73 -8.12 -19.61 -15.59
C LEU A 73 -6.80 -19.82 -16.35
N GLY A 74 -5.80 -18.98 -16.06
CA GLY A 74 -4.51 -18.95 -16.76
C GLY A 74 -4.44 -17.97 -17.93
N ASP A 75 -5.45 -17.12 -18.13
CA ASP A 75 -5.42 -16.04 -19.10
C ASP A 75 -4.49 -14.90 -18.61
N PRO A 76 -3.38 -14.62 -19.33
CA PRO A 76 -2.45 -13.56 -18.97
C PRO A 76 -3.09 -12.16 -19.04
N ASP A 77 -4.12 -11.96 -19.86
CA ASP A 77 -4.79 -10.67 -19.98
C ASP A 77 -5.73 -10.41 -18.81
N ALA A 78 -6.41 -11.46 -18.31
CA ALA A 78 -7.21 -11.38 -17.09
C ALA A 78 -6.32 -11.10 -15.86
N THR A 79 -5.16 -11.75 -15.79
CA THR A 79 -4.18 -11.53 -14.71
C THR A 79 -3.65 -10.09 -14.72
N ARG A 80 -3.32 -9.58 -15.92
CA ARG A 80 -2.90 -8.18 -16.10
C ARG A 80 -4.00 -7.21 -15.67
N SER A 81 -5.23 -7.43 -16.12
CA SER A 81 -6.38 -6.58 -15.80
C SER A 81 -6.65 -6.51 -14.29
N ILE A 82 -6.53 -7.65 -13.59
CA ILE A 82 -6.62 -7.70 -12.13
C ILE A 82 -5.52 -6.82 -11.48
N SER A 83 -4.27 -6.98 -11.92
CA SER A 83 -3.14 -6.21 -11.37
C SER A 83 -3.26 -4.69 -11.65
N GLU A 84 -3.75 -4.31 -12.82
CA GLU A 84 -3.98 -2.92 -13.20
C GLU A 84 -5.09 -2.28 -12.37
N LEU A 85 -6.21 -2.97 -12.15
CA LEU A 85 -7.30 -2.50 -11.30
C LEU A 85 -6.88 -2.40 -9.83
N GLN A 86 -6.04 -3.31 -9.33
CA GLN A 86 -5.48 -3.21 -7.99
C GLN A 86 -4.57 -1.98 -7.85
N ALA A 87 -3.68 -1.77 -8.80
CA ALA A 87 -2.80 -0.60 -8.81
C ALA A 87 -3.60 0.71 -8.91
N GLU A 88 -4.65 0.73 -9.72
CA GLU A 88 -5.61 1.83 -9.81
C GLU A 88 -6.27 2.10 -8.47
N ALA A 89 -6.89 1.09 -7.84
CA ALA A 89 -7.57 1.25 -6.56
C ALA A 89 -6.64 1.77 -5.45
N SER A 90 -5.39 1.28 -5.41
CA SER A 90 -4.39 1.76 -4.43
C SER A 90 -3.96 3.20 -4.71
N ALA A 91 -3.66 3.54 -5.98
CA ALA A 91 -3.26 4.90 -6.35
C ALA A 91 -4.40 5.91 -6.10
N GLU A 92 -5.62 5.51 -6.40
CA GLU A 92 -6.82 6.30 -6.22
C GLU A 92 -7.07 6.62 -4.75
N ARG A 93 -6.99 5.62 -3.86
CA ARG A 93 -7.10 5.80 -2.41
C ARG A 93 -6.05 6.76 -1.87
N GLY A 94 -4.78 6.54 -2.21
CA GLY A 94 -3.69 7.41 -1.76
C GLY A 94 -3.90 8.87 -2.22
N ALA A 95 -4.29 9.06 -3.49
CA ALA A 95 -4.52 10.39 -4.04
C ALA A 95 -5.66 11.15 -3.34
N ILE A 96 -6.73 10.46 -2.93
CA ILE A 96 -7.84 11.12 -2.23
C ILE A 96 -7.53 11.36 -0.74
N GLU A 97 -6.81 10.45 -0.07
CA GLU A 97 -6.36 10.66 1.31
C GLU A 97 -5.42 11.88 1.42
N ASP A 98 -4.45 11.99 0.51
CA ASP A 98 -3.54 13.14 0.42
C ASP A 98 -4.31 14.45 0.19
N ALA A 99 -5.33 14.43 -0.68
CA ALA A 99 -6.16 15.60 -0.96
C ALA A 99 -7.04 16.01 0.23
N VAL A 100 -7.59 15.03 0.97
CA VAL A 100 -8.37 15.28 2.20
C VAL A 100 -7.49 15.86 3.29
N ALA A 101 -6.25 15.35 3.44
CA ALA A 101 -5.27 15.88 4.39
C ALA A 101 -4.93 17.34 4.05
N ALA A 102 -4.55 17.63 2.80
CA ALA A 102 -4.23 18.98 2.34
C ALA A 102 -5.40 19.97 2.50
N ALA A 103 -6.62 19.54 2.18
CA ALA A 103 -7.83 20.34 2.35
C ALA A 103 -8.18 20.61 3.82
N SER A 104 -7.78 19.71 4.73
CA SER A 104 -7.98 19.86 6.17
C SER A 104 -6.95 20.78 6.81
N GLU A 105 -5.69 20.73 6.36
CA GLU A 105 -4.63 21.65 6.79
C GLU A 105 -4.90 23.09 6.37
N GLY A 106 -5.45 23.30 5.17
CA GLY A 106 -5.85 24.63 4.69
C GLY A 106 -7.00 25.27 5.47
N ARG A 107 -7.66 24.52 6.36
CA ARG A 107 -8.77 24.99 7.21
C ARG A 107 -8.37 25.24 8.66
N ALA A 108 -7.09 25.15 9.05
CA ALA A 108 -6.68 25.43 10.43
C ALA A 108 -7.17 26.84 10.83
N PRO A 109 -8.19 26.97 11.71
CA PRO A 109 -8.65 28.27 12.16
C PRO A 109 -7.68 28.77 13.22
N GLY A 110 -6.97 29.84 12.92
CA GLY A 110 -6.76 30.94 13.87
C GLY A 110 -6.21 30.64 15.27
N LEU A 111 -5.21 29.76 15.43
CA LEU A 111 -4.38 29.81 16.64
C LEU A 111 -3.35 30.97 16.62
N GLU A 112 -3.15 31.63 15.47
CA GLU A 112 -2.38 32.89 15.40
C GLU A 112 -3.15 34.11 15.91
N SER A 113 -4.46 34.03 16.14
CA SER A 113 -5.28 35.16 16.63
C SER A 113 -5.64 35.08 18.13
N LEU A 114 -5.02 34.17 18.88
CA LEU A 114 -5.19 34.05 20.34
C LEU A 114 -4.00 34.57 21.14
N PHE A 115 -2.94 35.03 20.49
CA PHE A 115 -1.87 35.78 21.12
C PHE A 115 -2.04 37.27 20.77
N PRO A 116 -2.38 38.14 21.73
CA PRO A 116 -2.24 39.58 21.54
C PRO A 116 -0.78 39.84 21.16
N ALA A 117 -0.55 40.54 20.05
CA ALA A 117 0.76 41.07 19.74
C ALA A 117 1.26 41.85 20.97
N GLU A 118 2.33 41.37 21.59
CA GLU A 118 3.06 42.15 22.58
C GLU A 118 3.42 43.48 21.93
N GLY A 119 2.81 44.56 22.42
CA GLY A 119 3.08 45.89 21.94
C GLY A 119 4.56 46.21 22.12
N PRO A 120 5.24 46.75 21.10
CA PRO A 120 6.61 47.19 21.27
C PRO A 120 6.63 48.47 22.11
N LEU A 121 7.27 48.40 23.28
CA LEU A 121 7.92 49.55 23.88
C LEU A 121 9.01 50.02 22.89
N GLY A 122 8.81 51.17 22.24
CA GLY A 122 9.82 51.70 21.32
C GLY A 122 9.44 53.06 20.77
N GLY A 123 10.14 54.08 21.24
CA GLY A 123 9.89 55.50 20.97
C GLY A 123 9.90 55.91 19.50
N ALA A 124 9.20 57.02 19.28
CA ALA A 124 9.17 57.83 18.08
C ALA A 124 10.55 58.19 17.52
N VAL A 125 10.69 58.09 16.19
CA VAL A 125 11.41 59.08 15.37
C VAL A 125 10.75 59.16 13.98
N ASP A 126 10.43 60.37 13.55
CA ASP A 126 9.87 60.75 12.25
C ASP A 126 10.86 60.57 11.07
N SER A 127 10.36 59.95 9.98
CA SER A 127 10.45 60.28 8.52
C SER A 127 11.78 60.71 7.83
N PRO A 128 11.87 60.76 6.47
CA PRO A 128 11.38 59.86 5.41
C PRO A 128 12.47 59.59 4.31
N GLY A 129 12.30 58.60 3.43
CA GLY A 129 13.09 58.58 2.19
C GLY A 129 13.07 57.32 1.33
N ALA A 130 12.77 57.54 0.05
CA ALA A 130 13.13 56.76 -1.13
C ALA A 130 12.29 55.51 -1.49
N ALA A 131 11.35 55.77 -2.40
CA ALA A 131 10.81 54.81 -3.35
C ALA A 131 11.90 54.20 -4.25
N GLY A 132 11.71 52.93 -4.67
CA GLY A 132 12.46 52.37 -5.79
C GLY A 132 12.54 50.85 -5.85
N THR A 133 11.59 50.24 -6.58
CA THR A 133 11.73 48.99 -7.36
C THR A 133 12.14 47.70 -6.62
N ALA A 134 11.14 46.90 -6.24
CA ALA A 134 11.33 45.48 -5.95
C ALA A 134 11.23 44.65 -7.25
N THR A 135 12.36 44.09 -7.68
CA THR A 135 12.44 43.01 -8.67
C THR A 135 11.90 41.71 -8.06
N ALA A 136 10.74 41.26 -8.52
CA ALA A 136 10.20 39.94 -8.20
C ALA A 136 10.90 38.85 -9.03
N GLY A 137 11.87 38.17 -8.41
CA GLY A 137 12.46 36.94 -8.95
C GLY A 137 11.53 35.75 -8.73
N ALA A 138 10.75 35.40 -9.75
CA ALA A 138 9.96 34.17 -9.78
C ALA A 138 10.89 32.95 -9.94
N SER A 139 11.10 32.18 -8.87
CA SER A 139 11.77 30.88 -8.96
C SER A 139 10.76 29.79 -9.31
N LYS A 140 10.62 29.50 -10.61
CA LYS A 140 9.95 28.27 -11.10
C LYS A 140 10.85 27.07 -10.83
N ARG A 141 10.55 26.27 -9.81
CA ARG A 141 11.10 24.90 -9.69
C ARG A 141 10.23 23.93 -10.46
N THR A 142 10.57 23.70 -11.72
CA THR A 142 10.08 22.55 -12.50
C THR A 142 10.72 21.27 -11.97
N ARG A 143 9.94 20.43 -11.27
CA ARG A 143 10.30 19.04 -11.03
C ARG A 143 9.79 18.21 -12.20
N LYS A 144 10.72 17.63 -12.96
CA LYS A 144 10.42 16.64 -14.00
C LYS A 144 10.02 15.34 -13.31
N VAL A 145 8.79 14.89 -13.54
CA VAL A 145 8.34 13.54 -13.18
C VAL A 145 8.76 12.62 -14.32
N VAL A 146 9.61 11.64 -14.03
CA VAL A 146 9.99 10.57 -14.95
C VAL A 146 9.07 9.40 -14.66
N VAL A 147 8.18 9.10 -15.60
CA VAL A 147 7.37 7.87 -15.60
C VAL A 147 8.17 6.81 -16.36
N LEU A 148 8.61 5.76 -15.65
CA LEU A 148 9.28 4.60 -16.25
C LEU A 148 8.30 3.43 -16.22
N VAL A 149 7.78 3.13 -17.41
CA VAL A 149 6.98 1.94 -17.73
C VAL A 149 7.91 0.73 -17.80
N GLY A 150 7.70 -0.27 -16.96
CA GLY A 150 8.41 -1.54 -16.98
C GLY A 150 7.53 -2.67 -17.50
N ILE A 151 7.64 -2.96 -18.80
CA ILE A 151 7.14 -4.18 -19.44
C ILE A 151 8.24 -5.24 -19.33
N VAL A 152 7.94 -6.45 -18.84
CA VAL A 152 8.71 -7.65 -19.21
C VAL A 152 7.78 -8.83 -19.47
N ALA A 153 7.87 -9.32 -20.71
CA ALA A 153 7.25 -10.51 -21.24
C ALA A 153 8.07 -11.78 -20.92
N ALA A 154 7.39 -12.92 -21.04
CA ALA A 154 7.77 -14.29 -20.69
C ALA A 154 9.13 -14.84 -21.17
N ALA A 155 9.58 -15.92 -20.52
CA ALA A 155 10.29 -17.00 -21.21
C ALA A 155 9.97 -18.37 -20.57
N ALA A 156 9.36 -19.24 -21.36
CA ALA A 156 9.20 -20.66 -21.10
C ALA A 156 10.38 -21.46 -21.69
N GLY A 157 10.80 -22.51 -20.97
CA GLY A 157 11.42 -23.73 -21.52
C GLY A 157 12.93 -23.72 -21.77
N VAL A 158 13.65 -24.71 -21.21
CA VAL A 158 14.18 -25.91 -21.91
C VAL A 158 14.70 -26.90 -20.86
N VAL A 159 14.09 -28.09 -20.80
CA VAL A 159 14.69 -29.29 -20.20
C VAL A 159 15.55 -29.93 -21.30
N ALA A 160 16.87 -29.85 -21.16
CA ALA A 160 17.82 -30.62 -21.98
C ALA A 160 18.61 -31.55 -21.06
N GLY A 161 18.18 -32.81 -21.00
CA GLY A 161 18.96 -33.89 -20.42
C GLY A 161 20.02 -34.36 -21.43
N THR A 162 21.29 -34.24 -21.07
CA THR A 162 22.37 -34.94 -21.75
C THR A 162 23.13 -35.78 -20.73
N GLN A 163 23.10 -37.10 -20.94
CA GLN A 163 23.92 -38.05 -20.20
C GLN A 163 25.36 -37.95 -20.72
N PHE A 164 26.31 -37.68 -19.84
CA PHE A 164 27.73 -37.82 -20.16
C PHE A 164 28.32 -38.99 -19.40
N ALA A 165 29.00 -39.84 -20.18
CA ALA A 165 29.70 -41.04 -19.77
C ALA A 165 30.88 -40.74 -18.85
N GLY A 166 31.27 -41.76 -18.08
CA GLY A 166 32.08 -41.67 -16.89
C GLY A 166 33.49 -41.12 -17.07
N ALA A 167 33.83 -40.16 -16.22
CA ALA A 167 35.17 -39.98 -15.68
C ALA A 167 35.06 -40.11 -14.15
N ARG A 168 35.81 -41.03 -13.55
CA ARG A 168 35.96 -41.08 -12.09
C ARG A 168 36.71 -39.82 -11.67
N VAL A 169 35.97 -38.87 -11.09
CA VAL A 169 36.54 -37.74 -10.37
C VAL A 169 36.83 -38.20 -8.95
N GLU A 170 38.07 -38.01 -8.52
CA GLU A 170 38.48 -38.18 -7.13
C GLU A 170 37.64 -37.27 -6.24
N ALA A 171 36.93 -37.87 -5.27
CA ALA A 171 35.98 -37.17 -4.45
C ALA A 171 36.70 -36.16 -3.54
N ALA A 172 36.58 -34.88 -3.88
CA ALA A 172 36.80 -33.80 -2.93
C ALA A 172 35.86 -34.02 -1.72
N PRO A 173 36.29 -33.68 -0.49
CA PRO A 173 35.42 -33.76 0.69
C PRO A 173 34.10 -33.05 0.40
N PRO A 174 32.95 -33.58 0.85
CA PRO A 174 31.67 -32.98 0.54
C PRO A 174 31.70 -31.53 1.03
N ALA A 175 31.65 -30.59 0.08
CA ALA A 175 31.32 -29.21 0.40
C ALA A 175 30.03 -29.26 1.21
N SER A 176 29.99 -28.57 2.35
CA SER A 176 28.79 -28.44 3.15
C SER A 176 27.69 -27.85 2.26
N LEU A 177 26.81 -28.71 1.74
CA LEU A 177 25.68 -28.35 0.88
C LEU A 177 24.53 -27.85 1.76
N THR A 178 24.77 -26.86 2.60
CA THR A 178 23.66 -26.02 3.04
C THR A 178 23.27 -25.21 1.81
N PRO A 179 22.07 -25.40 1.22
CA PRO A 179 21.63 -24.54 0.13
C PRO A 179 21.72 -23.10 0.63
N ALA A 180 22.48 -22.27 -0.08
CA ALA A 180 22.56 -20.86 0.26
C ALA A 180 21.14 -20.29 0.20
N VAL A 181 20.70 -19.65 1.28
CA VAL A 181 19.41 -18.96 1.30
C VAL A 181 19.43 -17.92 0.17
N THR A 182 18.52 -18.06 -0.79
CA THR A 182 18.42 -17.12 -1.91
C THR A 182 17.30 -16.12 -1.66
N ALA A 183 17.37 -14.96 -2.31
CA ALA A 183 16.27 -13.98 -2.28
C ALA A 183 14.93 -14.61 -2.71
N LYS A 184 14.96 -15.52 -3.69
CA LYS A 184 13.77 -16.26 -4.11
C LYS A 184 13.15 -17.05 -2.96
N VAL A 185 13.94 -17.83 -2.23
CA VAL A 185 13.45 -18.63 -1.09
C VAL A 185 12.83 -17.73 -0.03
N THR A 186 13.52 -16.64 0.32
CA THR A 186 12.99 -15.66 1.29
C THR A 186 11.69 -15.02 0.82
N CYS A 187 11.59 -14.61 -0.44
CA CYS A 187 10.39 -13.96 -1.00
C CYS A 187 9.23 -14.94 -1.20
N ASP A 188 9.50 -16.20 -1.52
CA ASP A 188 8.49 -17.27 -1.54
C ASP A 188 7.93 -17.49 -0.11
N GLN A 189 8.78 -17.60 0.91
CA GLN A 189 8.34 -17.74 2.30
C GLN A 189 7.56 -16.51 2.80
N MET A 190 7.95 -15.31 2.37
CA MET A 190 7.18 -14.09 2.66
C MET A 190 5.81 -14.08 1.96
N THR A 191 5.72 -14.66 0.78
CA THR A 191 4.44 -14.83 0.09
C THR A 191 3.48 -15.66 0.94
N ASP A 192 3.95 -16.72 1.60
CA ASP A 192 3.12 -17.53 2.52
C ASP A 192 2.63 -16.70 3.72
N VAL A 193 3.51 -15.91 4.35
CA VAL A 193 3.15 -15.04 5.48
C VAL A 193 2.02 -14.08 5.11
N VAL A 194 2.20 -13.34 4.00
CA VAL A 194 1.23 -12.34 3.54
C VAL A 194 -0.07 -13.00 3.10
N THR A 195 0.02 -14.17 2.47
CA THR A 195 -1.14 -14.95 2.03
C THR A 195 -2.01 -15.39 3.21
N ILE A 196 -1.41 -15.86 4.31
CA ILE A 196 -2.15 -16.23 5.54
C ILE A 196 -2.90 -15.02 6.10
N LEU A 197 -2.21 -13.87 6.25
CA LEU A 197 -2.79 -12.66 6.81
C LEU A 197 -3.92 -12.11 5.94
N MET A 198 -3.69 -12.01 4.64
CA MET A 198 -4.67 -11.44 3.71
C MET A 198 -5.94 -12.28 3.63
N ASN A 199 -5.82 -13.61 3.53
CA ASN A 199 -6.99 -14.48 3.45
C ASN A 199 -7.79 -14.51 4.77
N ALA A 200 -7.11 -14.47 5.91
CA ALA A 200 -7.78 -14.38 7.21
C ALA A 200 -8.56 -13.05 7.35
N ALA A 201 -8.02 -11.96 6.84
CA ALA A 201 -8.64 -10.65 6.97
C ALA A 201 -9.83 -10.50 6.03
N ILE A 202 -9.69 -10.96 4.78
CA ILE A 202 -10.81 -11.05 3.84
C ILE A 202 -11.94 -11.91 4.43
N SER A 203 -11.60 -13.06 5.03
CA SER A 203 -12.58 -13.92 5.67
C SER A 203 -13.29 -13.25 6.85
N ARG A 204 -12.56 -12.46 7.65
CA ARG A 204 -13.13 -11.66 8.73
C ARG A 204 -14.03 -10.53 8.20
N ALA A 205 -13.58 -9.81 7.17
CA ALA A 205 -14.34 -8.75 6.51
C ALA A 205 -15.66 -9.25 5.94
N GLU A 206 -15.66 -10.47 5.42
CA GLU A 206 -16.83 -11.17 4.89
C GLU A 206 -17.64 -11.90 5.97
N THR A 207 -17.29 -11.73 7.25
CA THR A 207 -17.96 -12.35 8.41
C THR A 207 -17.96 -13.89 8.38
N ARG A 208 -17.02 -14.49 7.63
CA ARG A 208 -16.86 -15.96 7.50
C ARG A 208 -16.06 -16.58 8.64
N THR A 209 -15.24 -15.79 9.33
CA THR A 209 -14.42 -16.23 10.46
C THR A 209 -14.69 -15.39 11.70
N THR A 210 -14.60 -16.02 12.86
CA THR A 210 -14.69 -15.39 14.19
C THR A 210 -13.45 -14.57 14.53
N GLU A 211 -13.56 -13.72 15.55
CA GLU A 211 -12.40 -13.00 16.13
C GLU A 211 -11.28 -13.97 16.54
N GLN A 212 -11.65 -15.11 17.13
CA GLN A 212 -10.70 -16.11 17.61
C GLN A 212 -9.93 -16.75 16.44
N GLU A 213 -10.61 -17.08 15.34
CA GLU A 213 -9.97 -17.64 14.14
C GLU A 213 -9.04 -16.63 13.48
N TRP A 214 -9.45 -15.37 13.41
CA TRP A 214 -8.58 -14.28 12.97
C TRP A 214 -7.31 -14.16 13.82
N GLN A 215 -7.45 -14.12 15.15
CA GLN A 215 -6.31 -14.04 16.07
C GLN A 215 -5.37 -15.24 15.92
N GLY A 216 -5.94 -16.44 15.74
CA GLY A 216 -5.19 -17.66 15.47
C GLY A 216 -4.36 -17.57 14.18
N ALA A 217 -4.95 -17.05 13.10
CA ALA A 217 -4.27 -16.86 11.82
C ALA A 217 -3.16 -15.81 11.90
N ALA A 218 -3.40 -14.68 12.56
CA ALA A 218 -2.39 -13.64 12.73
C ALA A 218 -1.20 -14.14 13.58
N ALA A 219 -1.48 -14.86 14.67
CA ALA A 219 -0.44 -15.51 15.46
C ALA A 219 0.32 -16.60 14.68
N LEU A 220 -0.34 -17.30 13.77
CA LEU A 220 0.30 -18.27 12.87
C LEU A 220 1.24 -17.58 11.89
N ALA A 221 0.76 -16.55 11.17
CA ALA A 221 1.59 -15.77 10.27
C ALA A 221 2.82 -15.19 10.99
N ALA A 222 2.65 -14.77 12.24
CA ALA A 222 3.77 -14.30 13.04
C ALA A 222 4.85 -15.36 13.28
N ARG A 223 4.44 -16.58 13.62
CA ARG A 223 5.35 -17.72 13.77
C ARG A 223 5.98 -18.17 12.45
N VAL A 224 5.32 -17.92 11.31
CA VAL A 224 5.89 -18.21 9.99
C VAL A 224 6.92 -17.14 9.63
N LEU A 225 6.63 -15.85 9.86
CA LEU A 225 7.58 -14.75 9.60
C LEU A 225 8.88 -14.91 10.42
N ASP A 226 8.77 -15.33 11.68
CA ASP A 226 9.93 -15.59 12.53
C ASP A 226 10.86 -16.69 11.96
N ARG A 227 10.31 -17.60 11.16
CA ARG A 227 11.04 -18.71 10.51
C ARG A 227 11.48 -18.43 9.08
N VAL A 228 11.19 -17.25 8.53
CA VAL A 228 11.65 -16.88 7.19
C VAL A 228 13.17 -16.89 7.14
N ASP A 229 13.73 -17.70 6.24
CA ASP A 229 15.17 -17.78 6.03
C ASP A 229 15.65 -16.50 5.36
N THR A 230 16.77 -15.95 5.81
CA THR A 230 17.38 -14.75 5.20
C THR A 230 18.88 -14.93 5.06
N ALA A 231 19.44 -14.44 3.96
CA ALA A 231 20.89 -14.36 3.79
C ALA A 231 21.43 -13.11 4.53
N GLU A 232 22.29 -13.33 5.52
CA GLU A 232 22.89 -12.24 6.32
C GLU A 232 23.56 -11.17 5.45
N GLY A 233 23.52 -9.92 5.91
CA GLY A 233 24.12 -8.77 5.20
C GLY A 233 23.33 -8.28 3.99
N THR A 234 22.26 -8.95 3.57
CA THR A 234 21.42 -8.49 2.45
C THR A 234 20.42 -7.41 2.87
N THR A 235 19.99 -6.60 1.90
CA THR A 235 18.88 -5.66 2.10
C THR A 235 17.60 -6.38 2.50
N LEU A 236 17.35 -7.55 1.92
CA LEU A 236 16.17 -8.35 2.26
C LEU A 236 16.20 -8.80 3.72
N ALA A 237 17.34 -9.33 4.22
CA ALA A 237 17.48 -9.70 5.63
C ALA A 237 17.18 -8.54 6.58
N ARG A 238 17.66 -7.33 6.27
CA ARG A 238 17.38 -6.13 7.06
C ARG A 238 15.89 -5.79 7.08
N ARG A 239 15.22 -5.81 5.92
CA ARG A 239 13.78 -5.51 5.81
C ARG A 239 12.93 -6.55 6.54
N ILE A 240 13.30 -7.83 6.47
CA ILE A 240 12.63 -8.90 7.22
C ILE A 240 12.82 -8.71 8.73
N ALA A 241 14.02 -8.33 9.18
CA ALA A 241 14.27 -8.01 10.58
C ALA A 241 13.43 -6.81 11.07
N GLU A 242 13.33 -5.74 10.26
CA GLU A 242 12.45 -4.60 10.53
C GLU A 242 10.98 -5.04 10.66
N LEU A 243 10.50 -5.87 9.73
CA LEU A 243 9.13 -6.38 9.74
C LEU A 243 8.85 -7.25 10.98
N ARG A 244 9.80 -8.11 11.39
CA ARG A 244 9.69 -8.91 12.62
C ARG A 244 9.55 -8.05 13.86
N VAL A 245 10.33 -6.98 13.96
CA VAL A 245 10.24 -6.03 15.08
C VAL A 245 8.85 -5.41 15.11
N VAL A 246 8.36 -4.87 13.99
CA VAL A 246 7.02 -4.26 13.93
C VAL A 246 5.95 -5.26 14.36
N MET A 247 5.97 -6.46 13.80
CA MET A 247 4.97 -7.49 14.11
C MET A 247 5.03 -7.98 15.57
N SER A 248 6.19 -7.90 16.23
CA SER A 248 6.31 -8.20 17.66
C SER A 248 5.74 -7.11 18.57
N THR A 249 5.60 -5.89 18.04
CA THR A 249 5.13 -4.70 18.78
C THR A 249 3.66 -4.38 18.53
N VAL A 250 3.11 -4.82 17.40
CA VAL A 250 1.73 -4.55 17.02
C VAL A 250 0.82 -5.65 17.55
N ASP A 251 -0.30 -5.28 18.17
CA ASP A 251 -1.32 -6.24 18.57
C ASP A 251 -1.94 -6.85 17.30
N PRO A 252 -1.90 -8.19 17.11
CA PRO A 252 -2.48 -8.86 15.94
C PRO A 252 -3.99 -8.61 15.77
N THR A 253 -4.68 -8.10 16.80
CA THR A 253 -6.09 -7.71 16.75
C THR A 253 -6.34 -6.37 16.06
N GLU A 254 -5.29 -5.59 15.78
CA GLU A 254 -5.38 -4.30 15.11
C GLU A 254 -5.29 -4.39 13.57
N VAL A 255 -5.30 -5.57 12.95
CA VAL A 255 -5.33 -5.66 11.47
C VAL A 255 -6.68 -5.20 10.93
N THR A 256 -6.68 -4.41 9.86
CA THR A 256 -7.91 -3.97 9.20
C THR A 256 -8.56 -5.13 8.43
N PRO A 257 -9.84 -4.96 8.04
CA PRO A 257 -10.52 -5.91 7.17
C PRO A 257 -9.83 -6.19 5.81
N ASP A 258 -8.88 -5.35 5.36
CA ASP A 258 -8.20 -5.59 4.07
C ASP A 258 -6.98 -6.52 4.16
N GLY A 259 -6.53 -6.87 5.38
CA GLY A 259 -5.46 -7.84 5.63
C GLY A 259 -4.06 -7.44 5.24
N LEU A 260 -3.91 -6.25 4.68
CA LEU A 260 -2.64 -5.68 4.27
C LEU A 260 -2.29 -4.48 5.14
N SER A 261 -3.28 -3.83 5.74
CA SER A 261 -3.12 -2.72 6.67
C SER A 261 -3.50 -3.11 8.09
N PHE A 262 -2.82 -2.53 9.07
CA PHE A 262 -3.27 -2.49 10.46
C PHE A 262 -3.95 -1.14 10.69
N ARG A 263 -5.09 -1.15 11.38
CA ARG A 263 -6.10 -0.09 11.55
C ARG A 263 -5.53 1.25 12.00
N GLU A 264 -4.34 1.23 12.60
CA GLU A 264 -3.62 2.42 13.04
C GLU A 264 -2.11 2.41 12.73
N SER A 265 -1.57 1.43 12.00
CA SER A 265 -0.11 1.26 11.86
C SER A 265 0.42 1.53 10.45
N SER A 266 0.82 2.79 10.24
CA SER A 266 1.67 3.20 9.11
C SER A 266 3.01 2.46 9.11
N THR A 267 3.51 2.03 10.27
CA THR A 267 4.79 1.35 10.42
C THR A 267 4.78 -0.07 9.86
N TRP A 268 3.68 -0.81 9.97
CA TRP A 268 3.52 -2.12 9.31
C TRP A 268 3.53 -1.96 7.79
N ASN A 269 2.69 -1.05 7.26
CA ASN A 269 2.60 -0.81 5.82
C ASN A 269 3.95 -0.40 5.23
N LEU A 270 4.68 0.47 5.93
CA LEU A 270 6.03 0.89 5.53
C LEU A 270 7.04 -0.26 5.59
N ALA A 271 7.01 -1.08 6.64
CA ALA A 271 7.91 -2.23 6.78
C ALA A 271 7.63 -3.30 5.70
N LEU A 272 6.36 -3.63 5.48
CA LEU A 272 5.93 -4.59 4.47
C LEU A 272 6.26 -4.08 3.05
N HIS A 273 6.02 -2.80 2.77
CA HIS A 273 6.43 -2.16 1.51
C HIS A 273 7.95 -2.21 1.30
N GLY A 274 8.73 -2.07 2.38
CA GLY A 274 10.18 -2.25 2.35
C GLY A 274 10.60 -3.65 1.92
N VAL A 275 9.92 -4.69 2.40
CA VAL A 275 10.15 -6.08 1.98
C VAL A 275 9.74 -6.28 0.51
N PHE A 276 8.59 -5.76 0.10
CA PHE A 276 8.11 -5.81 -1.28
C PHE A 276 9.10 -5.19 -2.26
N THR A 277 9.58 -3.98 -1.96
CA THR A 277 10.59 -3.30 -2.78
C THR A 277 11.90 -4.09 -2.85
N ALA A 278 12.30 -4.74 -1.76
CA ALA A 278 13.52 -5.56 -1.74
C ALA A 278 13.38 -6.85 -2.56
N CYS A 279 12.21 -7.49 -2.54
CA CYS A 279 11.90 -8.66 -3.36
C CYS A 279 11.82 -8.32 -4.85
N ASP A 280 11.21 -7.18 -5.20
CA ASP A 280 11.15 -6.70 -6.58
C ASP A 280 12.54 -6.37 -7.13
N ALA A 281 13.36 -5.65 -6.35
CA ALA A 281 14.75 -5.37 -6.71
C ALA A 281 15.62 -6.63 -6.87
N ALA A 282 15.22 -7.75 -6.25
CA ALA A 282 15.88 -9.04 -6.41
C ALA A 282 15.36 -9.85 -7.62
N GLY A 283 14.38 -9.33 -8.38
CA GLY A 283 13.75 -10.02 -9.51
C GLY A 283 12.82 -11.16 -9.09
N THR A 284 12.37 -11.17 -7.84
CA THR A 284 11.51 -12.21 -7.26
C THR A 284 10.31 -11.58 -6.56
N PRO A 285 9.38 -10.94 -7.30
CA PRO A 285 8.21 -10.32 -6.71
C PRO A 285 7.35 -11.38 -6.00
N PHE A 286 6.73 -10.96 -4.89
CA PHE A 286 5.78 -11.76 -4.13
C PHE A 286 4.47 -11.91 -4.94
N VAL A 287 3.83 -13.07 -4.85
CA VAL A 287 2.53 -13.32 -5.49
C VAL A 287 1.54 -13.78 -4.43
N VAL A 288 0.81 -12.84 -3.83
CA VAL A 288 -0.16 -13.21 -2.79
C VAL A 288 -1.31 -14.01 -3.42
N GLN A 289 -1.53 -15.23 -2.91
CA GLN A 289 -2.60 -16.07 -3.43
C GLN A 289 -3.88 -15.84 -2.61
N ALA A 290 -4.78 -15.03 -3.13
CA ALA A 290 -6.11 -14.88 -2.54
C ALA A 290 -6.94 -16.15 -2.79
N TRP A 291 -7.51 -16.73 -1.74
CA TRP A 291 -8.56 -17.75 -1.86
C TRP A 291 -9.73 -17.42 -0.93
N THR A 292 -10.94 -17.57 -1.45
CA THR A 292 -12.19 -17.36 -0.69
C THR A 292 -12.75 -18.67 -0.12
N GLY A 293 -11.98 -19.76 -0.09
CA GLY A 293 -12.42 -21.08 0.37
C GLY A 293 -12.22 -21.29 1.86
N GLY A 294 -13.30 -21.68 2.56
CA GLY A 294 -13.31 -22.32 3.88
C GLY A 294 -14.18 -23.58 3.82
#